data_AF-A0A2W2B4F7-F1
#
_entry.id   AF-A0A2W2B4F7-F1
#
_cell.length_a   1.000
_cell.length_b   1.000
_cell.length_c   1.000
_cell.angle_alpha   90.00
_cell.angle_beta   90.00
_cell.angle_gamma   90.00
#
_symmetry.space_group_name_H-M   'P 1'
#
loop_
_entity.id
_entity.type
_entity.pdbx_description
1 polymer ?
#
loop_
_entity_poly.entity_id
_entity_poly.type
_entity_poly.pdbx_seq_one_letter_code
_entity_poly.pdbx_strand_id
1 'polypeptide(L)'
;MSGKIILYGLLSLFAVPALAQTHTKKVTKSKTATTSTESLPKKVDLSKPVPDWENGPDNVYFPDYYMFYDPHRKSYVYWTGEKWATSVSTPSLIKDIDKSKVRIQILKDETLVYPENNIERYEMLYPAQPVFPTVPVPLVTITPKKKKK
;
A
#
# COMPACT_ATOMS: atom_id res chain seq x y z
N MET A 1 -27.10 -13.37 -64.66
CA MET A 1 -25.86 -13.22 -65.44
C MET A 1 -24.88 -12.43 -64.60
N SER A 2 -23.88 -13.10 -64.02
CA SER A 2 -22.46 -12.92 -64.41
C SER A 2 -21.85 -11.69 -63.69
N GLY A 3 -20.80 -11.77 -62.87
CA GLY A 3 -19.78 -12.82 -62.80
C GLY A 3 -18.95 -12.81 -61.51
N LYS A 4 -18.05 -13.81 -61.48
CA LYS A 4 -17.04 -14.11 -60.47
C LYS A 4 -15.72 -13.39 -60.77
N ILE A 5 -14.78 -13.47 -59.82
CA ILE A 5 -13.28 -13.43 -59.86
C ILE A 5 -12.79 -12.45 -58.75
N ILE A 6 -12.46 -12.89 -57.53
CA ILE A 6 -11.20 -13.52 -57.02
C ILE A 6 -9.94 -12.68 -57.28
N LEU A 7 -9.31 -12.11 -56.23
CA LEU A 7 -7.87 -12.26 -55.99
C LEU A 7 -7.42 -11.83 -54.57
N TYR A 8 -6.35 -12.51 -54.14
CA TYR A 8 -5.73 -12.65 -52.83
C TYR A 8 -4.99 -11.40 -52.32
N GLY A 9 -4.82 -11.28 -51.00
CA GLY A 9 -4.01 -10.22 -50.38
C GLY A 9 -3.44 -10.58 -49.01
N LEU A 10 -2.30 -11.28 -49.04
CA LEU A 10 -1.21 -11.37 -48.06
C LEU A 10 -1.47 -11.70 -46.58
N LEU A 11 -1.05 -12.93 -46.25
CA LEU A 11 -0.71 -13.44 -44.93
C LEU A 11 0.66 -12.84 -44.50
N SER A 12 0.70 -11.92 -43.54
CA SER A 12 1.96 -11.48 -42.93
C SER A 12 2.36 -12.44 -41.81
N LEU A 13 3.38 -13.25 -42.08
CA LEU A 13 4.06 -14.06 -41.08
C LEU A 13 4.83 -13.18 -40.10
N PHE A 14 4.63 -13.48 -38.82
CA PHE A 14 5.45 -13.03 -37.70
C PHE A 14 6.89 -13.55 -37.83
N ALA A 15 7.86 -12.67 -37.65
CA ALA A 15 9.20 -13.05 -37.20
C ALA A 15 9.84 -11.86 -36.47
N VAL A 16 9.79 -11.87 -35.13
CA VAL A 16 10.62 -11.00 -34.30
C VAL A 16 11.81 -11.84 -33.82
N PRO A 17 13.05 -11.52 -34.18
CA PRO A 17 14.21 -12.19 -33.63
C PRO A 17 14.45 -11.70 -32.19
N ALA A 18 14.34 -12.63 -31.23
CA ALA A 18 14.81 -12.43 -29.87
C ALA A 18 16.34 -12.51 -29.86
N LEU A 19 17.00 -11.36 -29.85
CA LEU A 19 18.46 -11.28 -29.69
C LEU A 19 18.80 -11.46 -28.21
N ALA A 20 19.34 -12.62 -27.87
CA ALA A 20 19.92 -12.90 -26.56
C ALA A 20 21.19 -12.07 -26.37
N GLN A 21 21.20 -11.18 -25.37
CA GLN A 21 22.42 -10.57 -24.84
C GLN A 21 22.75 -11.19 -23.49
N THR A 22 23.87 -11.87 -23.44
CA THR A 22 24.44 -12.56 -22.28
C THR A 22 25.63 -11.78 -21.70
N HIS A 23 25.60 -11.60 -20.37
CA HIS A 23 26.71 -11.30 -19.43
C HIS A 23 27.42 -9.93 -19.59
N THR A 24 27.75 -9.15 -18.55
CA THR A 24 28.24 -9.50 -17.20
C THR A 24 27.81 -8.44 -16.17
N LYS A 25 27.01 -8.82 -15.16
CA LYS A 25 26.78 -8.00 -13.97
C LYS A 25 27.75 -8.46 -12.88
N LYS A 26 28.61 -7.54 -12.42
CA LYS A 26 29.58 -7.74 -11.35
C LYS A 26 28.91 -8.36 -10.12
N VAL A 27 29.52 -9.45 -9.65
CA VAL A 27 29.28 -10.04 -8.33
C VAL A 27 29.75 -9.04 -7.28
N THR A 28 28.80 -8.50 -6.50
CA THR A 28 29.09 -8.02 -5.15
C THR A 28 28.20 -8.83 -4.20
N LYS A 29 28.84 -9.74 -3.47
CA LYS A 29 28.23 -10.53 -2.39
C LYS A 29 27.76 -9.61 -1.27
N SER A 30 26.49 -9.71 -0.93
CA SER A 30 25.93 -9.63 0.45
C SER A 30 24.45 -10.02 0.33
N LYS A 31 24.09 -11.30 0.45
CA LYS A 31 23.81 -12.02 1.71
C LYS A 31 22.86 -11.24 2.64
N THR A 32 21.56 -11.33 2.40
CA THR A 32 20.61 -12.04 3.29
C THR A 32 19.20 -11.87 2.74
N ALA A 33 18.63 -12.97 2.24
CA ALA A 33 17.21 -13.10 2.01
C ALA A 33 16.48 -12.98 3.36
N THR A 34 15.40 -12.21 3.40
CA THR A 34 14.33 -12.48 4.37
C THR A 34 13.01 -12.28 3.66
N THR A 35 12.57 -13.40 3.09
CA THR A 35 11.19 -13.77 2.83
C THR A 35 10.28 -13.23 3.93
N SER A 36 9.34 -12.34 3.59
CA SER A 36 8.16 -12.09 4.41
C SER A 36 6.96 -12.51 3.58
N THR A 37 6.64 -13.80 3.69
CA THR A 37 5.44 -14.43 3.19
C THR A 37 4.22 -13.69 3.70
N GLU A 38 3.39 -13.26 2.76
CA GLU A 38 1.98 -12.92 2.92
C GLU A 38 1.27 -14.01 3.73
N SER A 39 1.20 -13.80 5.04
CA SER A 39 0.47 -14.63 6.00
C SER A 39 0.20 -13.76 7.24
N LEU A 40 -0.99 -13.95 7.82
CA LEU A 40 -1.54 -13.26 8.99
C LEU A 40 -0.49 -12.90 10.07
N PRO A 41 -0.69 -11.79 10.82
CA PRO A 41 0.38 -11.08 11.49
C PRO A 41 1.13 -11.95 12.52
N LYS A 42 2.36 -12.29 12.17
CA LYS A 42 3.38 -12.79 13.11
C LYS A 42 3.70 -11.66 14.09
N LYS A 43 3.64 -11.94 15.40
CA LYS A 43 3.96 -11.01 16.50
C LYS A 43 5.09 -10.05 16.11
N VAL A 44 4.78 -8.76 16.09
CA VAL A 44 5.72 -7.69 15.73
C VAL A 44 6.86 -7.69 16.75
N ASP A 45 8.08 -7.88 16.25
CA ASP A 45 9.30 -7.89 17.05
C ASP A 45 9.70 -6.45 17.40
N LEU A 46 9.40 -6.04 18.65
CA LEU A 46 9.60 -4.68 19.15
C LEU A 46 11.08 -4.30 19.37
N SER A 47 12.05 -5.19 19.13
CA SER A 47 13.48 -4.91 19.37
C SER A 47 14.23 -4.32 18.17
N LYS A 48 13.57 -4.09 17.04
CA LYS A 48 14.19 -3.47 15.86
C LYS A 48 14.21 -1.94 16.02
N PRO A 49 15.30 -1.25 15.60
CA PRO A 49 15.33 0.21 15.61
C PRO A 49 14.11 0.74 14.86
N VAL A 50 13.54 1.85 15.36
CA VAL A 50 12.36 2.49 14.77
C VAL A 50 12.56 2.56 13.26
N PRO A 51 11.68 1.95 12.45
CA PRO A 51 11.82 2.01 11.01
C PRO A 51 11.90 3.47 10.58
N ASP A 52 12.83 3.81 9.67
CA ASP A 52 12.93 5.15 9.09
C ASP A 52 11.79 5.38 8.07
N TRP A 53 10.56 5.18 8.54
CA TRP A 53 9.36 5.16 7.71
C TRP A 53 9.02 6.55 7.17
N GLU A 54 9.52 7.62 7.81
CA GLU A 54 9.39 9.00 7.33
C GLU A 54 10.19 9.25 6.04
N ASN A 55 11.30 8.54 5.86
CA ASN A 55 12.17 8.65 4.69
C ASN A 55 12.06 7.44 3.73
N GLY A 56 11.26 6.44 4.08
CA GLY A 56 11.00 5.28 3.24
C GLY A 56 10.24 5.64 1.96
N PRO A 57 10.32 4.81 0.91
CA PRO A 57 9.55 5.00 -0.32
C PRO A 57 8.09 4.55 -0.16
N ASP A 58 7.80 3.72 0.84
CA ASP A 58 6.53 3.02 0.98
C ASP A 58 5.58 3.76 1.92
N ASN A 59 4.29 3.71 1.61
CA ASN A 59 3.27 4.25 2.48
C ASN A 59 3.16 3.47 3.79
N VAL A 60 2.75 4.16 4.85
CA VAL A 60 2.73 3.60 6.21
C VAL A 60 1.34 3.71 6.79
N TYR A 61 0.85 2.64 7.38
CA TYR A 61 -0.41 2.61 8.13
C TYR A 61 -0.13 2.40 9.62
N PHE A 62 -0.79 3.21 10.44
CA PHE A 62 -0.78 3.21 11.90
C PHE A 62 -2.15 2.71 12.37
N PRO A 63 -2.35 1.39 12.49
CA PRO A 63 -3.66 0.81 12.79
C PRO A 63 -4.26 1.32 14.10
N ASP A 64 -3.42 1.49 15.13
CA ASP A 64 -3.89 1.90 16.46
C ASP A 64 -4.40 3.34 16.51
N TYR A 65 -4.05 4.15 15.51
CA TYR A 65 -4.40 5.57 15.44
C TYR A 65 -5.27 5.90 14.21
N TYR A 66 -5.69 4.90 13.43
CA TYR A 66 -6.40 5.07 12.16
C TYR A 66 -5.76 6.18 11.30
N MET A 67 -4.45 6.03 11.08
CA MET A 67 -3.65 7.06 10.43
C MET A 67 -2.75 6.45 9.37
N PHE A 68 -2.50 7.20 8.32
CA PHE A 68 -1.61 6.88 7.21
C PHE A 68 -0.56 7.97 7.09
N TYR A 69 0.65 7.59 6.68
CA TYR A 69 1.66 8.52 6.24
C TYR A 69 2.05 8.20 4.80
N ASP A 70 2.05 9.25 3.98
CA ASP A 70 2.49 9.21 2.60
C ASP A 70 3.85 9.91 2.48
N PRO A 71 4.96 9.16 2.31
CA PRO A 71 6.29 9.74 2.17
C PRO A 71 6.49 10.57 0.90
N HIS A 72 5.71 10.33 -0.16
CA HIS A 72 5.81 11.07 -1.42
C HIS A 72 5.21 12.47 -1.29
N ARG A 73 4.06 12.57 -0.60
CA ARG A 73 3.38 13.84 -0.33
C ARG A 73 3.81 14.50 0.98
N LYS A 74 4.61 13.80 1.80
CA LYS A 74 5.02 14.22 3.14
C LYS A 74 3.83 14.65 3.99
N SER A 75 2.74 13.88 3.90
CA SER A 75 1.48 14.19 4.57
C SER A 75 0.90 12.99 5.28
N TYR A 76 0.23 13.27 6.39
CA TYR A 76 -0.56 12.35 7.18
C TYR A 76 -2.02 12.43 6.73
N VAL A 77 -2.68 11.28 6.66
CA VAL A 77 -4.14 11.17 6.55
C VAL A 77 -4.63 10.43 7.78
N TYR A 78 -5.49 11.03 8.59
CA TYR A 78 -5.84 10.47 9.90
C TYR A 78 -7.29 10.73 10.27
N TRP A 79 -7.84 9.84 11.08
CA TRP A 79 -9.18 9.97 11.62
C TRP A 79 -9.19 10.93 12.83
N THR A 80 -10.08 11.92 12.80
CA THR A 80 -10.24 12.88 13.93
C THR A 80 -11.31 12.47 14.92
N GLY A 81 -12.01 11.35 14.67
CA GLY A 81 -13.21 10.96 15.39
C GLY A 81 -14.52 11.26 14.69
N GLU A 82 -14.50 12.21 13.76
CA GLU A 82 -15.69 12.62 12.99
C GLU A 82 -15.46 12.51 11.48
N LYS A 83 -14.24 12.82 11.03
CA LYS A 83 -13.88 12.82 9.62
C LYS A 83 -12.40 12.49 9.43
N TRP A 84 -12.07 12.13 8.20
CA TRP A 84 -10.70 12.05 7.74
C TRP A 84 -10.14 13.45 7.53
N ALA A 85 -8.96 13.69 8.06
CA ALA A 85 -8.21 14.93 7.89
C ALA A 85 -6.85 14.65 7.26
N THR A 86 -6.29 15.64 6.56
CA THR A 86 -4.94 15.59 6.00
C THR A 86 -4.08 16.69 6.60
N SER A 87 -2.84 16.38 6.93
CA SER A 87 -1.88 17.34 7.50
C SER A 87 -0.47 17.08 6.99
N VAL A 88 0.28 18.14 6.65
CA VAL A 88 1.71 18.04 6.34
C VAL A 88 2.59 17.97 7.59
N SER A 89 2.06 18.39 8.74
CA SER A 89 2.73 18.29 10.03
C SER A 89 2.26 17.04 10.79
N THR A 90 3.12 16.55 11.70
CA THR A 90 2.79 15.44 12.60
C THR A 90 1.54 15.79 13.41
N PRO A 91 0.46 14.97 13.37
CA PRO A 91 -0.73 15.22 14.16
C PRO A 91 -0.43 15.26 15.66
N SER A 92 -1.10 16.14 16.40
CA SER A 92 -0.94 16.26 17.86
C SER A 92 -1.15 14.93 18.59
N LEU A 93 -2.06 14.10 18.06
CA LEU A 93 -2.38 12.76 18.55
C LEU A 93 -1.14 11.87 18.75
N ILE A 94 -0.15 11.99 17.88
CA ILE A 94 1.07 11.18 17.91
C ILE A 94 2.34 12.02 18.14
N LYS A 95 2.18 13.29 18.50
CA LYS A 95 3.32 14.20 18.73
C LYS A 95 4.05 13.84 20.02
N ASP A 96 3.31 13.47 21.05
CA ASP A 96 3.84 13.23 22.41
C ASP A 96 3.95 11.73 22.73
N ILE A 97 3.71 10.85 21.75
CA ILE A 97 3.84 9.40 21.94
C ILE A 97 5.24 8.91 21.57
N ASP A 98 5.64 7.82 22.20
CA ASP A 98 6.89 7.14 21.87
C ASP A 98 6.73 6.40 20.53
N LYS A 99 7.18 7.03 19.44
CA LYS A 99 7.14 6.48 18.08
C LYS A 99 7.80 5.10 17.96
N SER A 100 8.73 4.75 18.84
CA SER A 100 9.38 3.42 18.84
C SER A 100 8.46 2.28 19.26
N LYS A 101 7.39 2.60 19.97
CA LYS A 101 6.40 1.64 20.47
C LYS A 101 5.16 1.55 19.60
N VAL A 102 5.07 2.39 18.56
CA VAL A 102 3.90 2.46 17.70
C VAL A 102 3.90 1.28 16.73
N ARG A 103 2.77 0.59 16.63
CA ARG A 103 2.58 -0.44 15.62
C ARG A 103 2.38 0.21 14.27
N ILE A 104 3.18 -0.21 13.30
CA ILE A 104 3.08 0.26 11.92
C ILE A 104 2.97 -0.92 10.96
N GLN A 105 2.36 -0.66 9.81
CA GLN A 105 2.33 -1.55 8.68
C GLN A 105 2.82 -0.81 7.43
N ILE A 106 3.80 -1.39 6.74
CA ILE A 106 4.31 -0.87 5.47
C ILE A 106 3.41 -1.39 4.33
N LEU A 107 2.95 -0.48 3.48
CA LEU A 107 2.08 -0.76 2.33
C LEU A 107 2.92 -0.62 1.04
N LYS A 108 3.46 -1.75 0.56
CA LYS A 108 4.56 -1.79 -0.40
C LYS A 108 4.21 -1.51 -1.87
N ASP A 109 2.94 -1.51 -2.24
CA ASP A 109 2.56 -1.48 -3.67
C ASP A 109 1.38 -0.54 -3.98
N GLU A 110 0.93 0.23 -3.00
CA GLU A 110 -0.24 1.07 -3.15
C GLU A 110 0.18 2.53 -2.98
N THR A 111 0.13 3.31 -4.07
CA THR A 111 0.04 4.76 -3.95
C THR A 111 -1.27 5.07 -3.23
N LEU A 112 -1.17 5.52 -1.98
CA LEU A 112 -2.32 5.82 -1.15
C LEU A 112 -2.98 7.12 -1.59
N VAL A 113 -3.54 7.24 -2.79
CA VAL A 113 -4.14 8.52 -3.21
C VAL A 113 -5.24 8.96 -2.23
N TYR A 114 -6.07 8.00 -1.80
CA TYR A 114 -7.14 8.15 -0.80
C TYR A 114 -7.23 6.88 0.08
N PRO A 115 -6.31 6.70 1.06
CA PRO A 115 -6.25 5.49 1.87
C PRO A 115 -7.51 5.22 2.69
N GLU A 116 -8.21 6.28 3.08
CA GLU A 116 -9.47 6.22 3.85
C GLU A 116 -10.56 5.41 3.15
N ASN A 117 -10.54 5.35 1.82
CA ASN A 117 -11.50 4.57 1.02
C ASN A 117 -11.35 3.06 1.22
N ASN A 118 -10.22 2.60 1.74
CA ASN A 118 -9.91 1.19 1.98
C ASN A 118 -9.87 0.85 3.49
N ILE A 119 -10.42 1.72 4.35
CA ILE A 119 -10.30 1.55 5.80
C ILE A 119 -10.85 0.20 6.28
N GLU A 120 -11.98 -0.28 5.75
CA GLU A 120 -12.56 -1.58 6.10
C GLU A 120 -11.57 -2.73 5.89
N ARG A 121 -10.83 -2.69 4.77
CA ARG A 121 -9.83 -3.70 4.45
C ARG A 121 -8.67 -3.64 5.44
N TYR A 122 -8.22 -2.45 5.79
CA TYR A 122 -7.12 -2.27 6.73
C TYR A 122 -7.49 -2.67 8.16
N GLU A 123 -8.70 -2.36 8.61
CA GLU A 123 -9.21 -2.78 9.92
C GLU A 123 -9.30 -4.30 10.03
N MET A 124 -9.72 -4.97 8.96
CA MET A 124 -9.79 -6.43 8.91
C MET A 124 -8.40 -7.08 8.93
N LEU A 125 -7.42 -6.51 8.21
CA LEU A 125 -6.06 -7.07 8.13
C LEU A 125 -5.20 -6.71 9.35
N TYR A 126 -5.40 -5.51 9.89
CA TYR A 126 -4.58 -4.90 10.93
C TYR A 126 -5.48 -4.27 12.00
N PRO A 127 -6.26 -5.06 12.75
CA PRO A 127 -7.24 -4.53 13.70
C PRO A 127 -6.56 -3.70 14.78
N ALA A 128 -7.07 -2.49 15.02
CA ALA A 128 -6.54 -1.56 16.01
C ALA A 128 -6.49 -2.19 17.40
N GLN A 129 -5.44 -1.88 18.16
CA GLN A 129 -5.33 -2.22 19.57
C GLN A 129 -5.67 -0.98 20.41
N PRO A 130 -6.17 -1.17 21.65
CA PRO A 130 -6.37 -0.05 22.55
C PRO A 130 -5.03 0.62 22.88
N VAL A 131 -4.91 1.90 22.56
CA VAL A 131 -3.73 2.75 22.83
C VAL A 131 -4.13 4.04 23.54
N PHE A 132 -3.15 4.73 24.11
CA PHE A 132 -3.32 6.08 24.63
C PHE A 132 -2.58 7.07 23.71
N PRO A 133 -3.21 8.19 23.30
CA PRO A 133 -4.63 8.51 23.49
C PRO A 133 -5.57 7.57 22.70
N THR A 134 -6.78 7.32 23.24
CA THR A 134 -7.79 6.49 22.56
C THR A 134 -8.34 7.22 21.35
N VAL A 135 -8.36 6.54 20.20
CA VAL A 135 -8.98 7.03 18.96
C VAL A 135 -10.29 6.28 18.73
N PRO A 136 -11.42 6.97 18.56
CA PRO A 136 -12.69 6.31 18.22
C PRO A 136 -12.59 5.64 16.84
N VAL A 137 -13.29 4.51 16.70
CA VAL A 137 -13.32 3.73 15.45
C VAL A 137 -14.01 4.55 14.34
N PRO A 138 -13.44 4.63 13.12
CA PRO A 138 -14.09 5.23 11.97
C PRO A 138 -15.45 4.58 11.68
N LEU A 139 -16.51 5.38 11.64
CA LEU A 139 -17.84 4.88 11.26
C LEU A 139 -17.88 4.67 9.75
N VAL A 140 -17.75 3.43 9.30
CA VAL A 140 -17.92 3.15 7.88
C VAL A 140 -19.39 3.18 7.54
N THR A 141 -19.80 4.21 6.79
CA THR A 141 -21.17 4.30 6.29
C THR A 141 -21.31 3.31 5.14
N ILE A 142 -21.73 2.09 5.45
CA ILE A 142 -22.19 1.11 4.46
C ILE A 142 -23.42 1.71 3.78
N THR A 143 -23.18 2.45 2.70
CA THR A 143 -24.25 2.91 1.83
C THR A 143 -24.71 1.68 1.06
N PRO A 144 -25.91 1.14 1.30
CA PRO A 144 -26.35 -0.05 0.59
C PRO A 144 -26.35 0.26 -0.91
N LYS A 145 -25.51 -0.42 -1.69
CA LYS A 145 -25.53 -0.34 -3.15
C LYS A 145 -26.96 -0.67 -3.59
N LYS A 146 -27.71 0.35 -4.04
CA LYS A 146 -29.00 0.14 -4.71
C LYS A 146 -28.74 -0.80 -5.88
N LYS A 147 -29.19 -2.06 -5.75
CA LYS A 147 -29.28 -2.98 -6.89
C LYS A 147 -30.18 -2.29 -7.92
N LYS A 148 -29.61 -1.85 -9.04
CA LYS A 148 -30.41 -1.51 -10.22
C LYS A 148 -31.12 -2.81 -10.62
N LYS A 149 -32.44 -2.82 -10.45
CA LYS A 149 -33.34 -3.83 -11.03
C LYS A 149 -33.46 -3.57 -12.53
#